data_AF-A0A6B0XL46-F1
#
_entry.id   AF-A0A6B0XL46-F1
#
_cell.length_a   1.000
_cell.length_b   1.000
_cell.length_c   1.000
_cell.angle_alpha   90.00
_cell.angle_beta   90.00
_cell.angle_gamma   90.00
#
_symmetry.space_group_name_H-M   'P 1'
#
loop_
_entity.id
_entity.type
_entity.pdbx_description
1 polymer ?
#
loop_
_entity_poly.entity_id
_entity_poly.type
_entity_poly.pdbx_seq_one_letter_code
_entity_poly.pdbx_strand_id
1 'polypeptide(L)'
;MKESPMGSNRKGTLALTALALLTLASGVAEARTTAAEVKDRETLKAFIEGAKAEFEAITQVDEGAKLRDRLKQEGPLKAGSMFLIIFLQSGEPFIHGGDRTAENKNLIDVEDDNGKKVVQELLAAGARGGGFVEYHDGEPRTAYAVEYISGITGRRFTLVGGWSQDVSHVPDKPATHLPKPAVTASQVKDRETLITFVEEAVKVYREAVRSEGYSALVGIRNAFRLEGGDWKSGSIYLWVVSGSGIILFHATRPDVEGTPTDMTRTDINGVRFAEELIGGARREGRKFLEYYYDDPTVQGDEDTGSPKLGYAVSFPVPNSEQRAVIGSGIYLPREPLSSLCEDDSSSLCLHGDTFRVSGTYLVDGEADAMSPVEMGGASTDSGLFTFFDGENWEVLVKVLNGCEMNGHWWVFSTAATDVSYEFSIEAAGGLSKVYRSAGGSPSRAQADTGAFRCEDVPAPESPPEVADILEVGAAHELRHADVTASFILQGVERTASAVSSGDYQADDSGLFTFFDSSNWEVLVKVLHGCEINGHYWVLIASATDLAHRVLIDFEDAEALYAIDEGLGPALMDTTALSCEAF
;
A
#
# COMPACT_ATOMS: atom_id res chain seq x y z
N MET A 1 -63.25 42.66 1.12
CA MET A 1 -62.39 43.87 1.16
C MET A 1 -61.50 43.78 2.40
N LYS A 2 -60.18 43.69 2.17
CA LYS A 2 -59.01 44.00 3.03
C LYS A 2 -59.06 43.80 4.57
N GLU A 3 -58.31 42.77 4.99
CA GLU A 3 -57.22 42.70 5.99
C GLU A 3 -57.23 43.47 7.34
N SER A 4 -57.12 42.64 8.40
CA SER A 4 -56.22 42.63 9.59
C SER A 4 -55.96 43.90 10.45
N PRO A 5 -55.77 43.71 11.78
CA PRO A 5 -54.40 43.54 12.30
C PRO A 5 -54.20 42.53 13.47
N MET A 6 -52.91 42.21 13.64
CA MET A 6 -52.20 41.40 14.65
C MET A 6 -52.52 41.65 16.14
N GLY A 7 -52.32 40.64 16.98
CA GLY A 7 -51.94 40.83 18.38
C GLY A 7 -52.02 39.61 19.32
N SER A 8 -50.87 39.03 19.66
CA SER A 8 -50.52 38.38 20.94
C SER A 8 -51.31 37.15 21.43
N ASN A 9 -50.70 35.96 21.34
CA ASN A 9 -51.22 34.73 21.98
C ASN A 9 -50.43 34.36 23.25
N ARG A 10 -51.13 34.22 24.37
CA ARG A 10 -50.64 33.66 25.64
C ARG A 10 -51.32 32.29 25.89
N LYS A 11 -50.47 31.31 26.24
CA LYS A 11 -50.66 30.18 27.17
C LYS A 11 -51.79 29.17 26.88
N GLY A 12 -51.38 27.92 26.67
CA GLY A 12 -52.21 26.73 26.82
C GLY A 12 -51.35 25.47 26.90
N THR A 13 -51.05 25.03 28.13
CA THR A 13 -50.39 23.76 28.47
C THR A 13 -51.36 22.60 28.24
N LEU A 14 -50.92 21.54 27.55
CA LEU A 14 -51.54 20.20 27.66
C LEU A 14 -50.48 19.14 27.36
N ALA A 15 -50.30 18.24 28.32
CA ALA A 15 -49.39 17.11 28.25
C ALA A 15 -50.13 15.83 28.69
N LEU A 16 -49.75 14.71 28.05
CA LEU A 16 -49.97 13.30 28.39
C LEU A 16 -51.42 12.79 28.29
N THR A 17 -51.75 11.63 27.74
CA THR A 17 -51.01 10.38 27.49
C THR A 17 -51.88 9.54 26.54
N ALA A 18 -51.34 8.97 25.47
CA ALA A 18 -52.06 8.00 24.64
C ALA A 18 -51.18 6.80 24.30
N LEU A 19 -51.71 5.66 24.71
CA LEU A 19 -51.30 4.27 24.55
C LEU A 19 -50.96 3.90 23.10
N ALA A 20 -49.80 3.28 22.86
CA ALA A 20 -49.55 2.51 21.66
C ALA A 20 -48.83 1.21 22.04
N LEU A 21 -49.63 0.15 22.25
CA LEU A 21 -49.17 -1.23 22.07
C LEU A 21 -48.85 -1.40 20.58
N LEU A 22 -47.57 -1.34 20.21
CA LEU A 22 -47.08 -2.02 19.02
C LEU A 22 -46.39 -3.31 19.50
N THR A 23 -47.00 -4.44 19.15
CA THR A 23 -46.37 -5.75 19.19
C THR A 23 -45.13 -5.73 18.30
N LEU A 24 -43.95 -5.65 18.93
CA LEU A 24 -42.68 -5.98 18.30
C LEU A 24 -42.72 -7.49 18.00
N ALA A 25 -42.95 -7.84 16.74
CA ALA A 25 -42.53 -9.13 16.22
C ALA A 25 -41.00 -9.10 16.08
N SER A 26 -40.30 -9.14 17.21
CA SER A 26 -38.88 -9.49 17.25
C SER A 26 -38.81 -10.99 16.99
N GLY A 27 -38.65 -11.37 15.72
CA GLY A 27 -38.09 -12.67 15.39
C GLY A 27 -36.73 -12.75 16.08
N VAL A 28 -36.62 -13.61 17.08
CA VAL A 28 -35.35 -13.96 17.71
C VAL A 28 -34.52 -14.59 16.59
N ALA A 29 -33.53 -13.87 16.06
CA ALA A 29 -32.49 -14.50 15.28
C ALA A 29 -31.80 -15.49 16.24
N GLU A 30 -31.96 -16.79 15.99
CA GLU A 30 -31.21 -17.81 16.73
C GLU A 30 -29.73 -17.44 16.69
N ALA A 31 -29.08 -17.45 17.87
CA ALA A 31 -27.65 -17.23 17.98
C ALA A 31 -26.95 -18.28 17.11
N ARG A 32 -26.28 -17.83 16.04
CA ARG A 32 -25.57 -18.70 15.09
C ARG A 32 -24.26 -19.17 15.72
N THR A 33 -23.97 -20.46 15.62
CA THR A 33 -22.64 -21.00 15.97
C THR A 33 -21.60 -20.38 15.05
N THR A 34 -20.53 -19.84 15.62
CA THR A 34 -19.39 -19.25 14.92
C THR A 34 -18.26 -20.26 14.73
N ALA A 35 -17.30 -19.96 13.85
CA ALA A 35 -16.12 -20.80 13.61
C ALA A 35 -15.33 -21.09 14.90
N ALA A 36 -15.23 -20.12 15.82
CA ALA A 36 -14.52 -20.27 17.08
C ALA A 36 -15.23 -21.17 18.11
N GLU A 37 -16.54 -21.41 17.93
CA GLU A 37 -17.36 -22.23 18.82
C GLU A 37 -17.43 -23.70 18.38
N VAL A 38 -16.85 -24.03 17.22
CA VAL A 38 -16.81 -25.39 16.69
C VAL A 38 -15.82 -26.22 17.51
N LYS A 39 -16.34 -27.26 18.19
CA LYS A 39 -15.56 -28.15 19.06
C LYS A 39 -15.86 -29.64 18.85
N ASP A 40 -16.96 -29.94 18.16
CA ASP A 40 -17.46 -31.29 17.93
C ASP A 40 -18.31 -31.34 16.65
N ARG A 41 -18.83 -32.52 16.32
CA ARG A 41 -19.64 -32.74 15.11
C ARG A 41 -20.92 -31.91 15.11
N GLU A 42 -21.57 -31.78 16.27
CA GLU A 42 -22.85 -31.09 16.38
C GLU A 42 -22.67 -29.59 16.12
N THR A 43 -21.67 -28.98 16.75
CA THR A 43 -21.30 -27.58 16.55
C THR A 43 -20.75 -27.31 15.14
N LEU A 44 -19.99 -28.25 14.55
CA LEU A 44 -19.55 -28.15 13.15
C LEU A 44 -20.73 -28.11 12.17
N LYS A 45 -21.70 -29.02 12.33
CA LYS A 45 -22.91 -29.02 11.51
C LYS A 45 -23.71 -27.73 11.70
N ALA A 46 -23.93 -27.30 12.95
CA ALA A 46 -24.69 -26.09 13.25
C ALA A 46 -24.05 -24.83 12.62
N PHE A 47 -22.72 -24.72 12.69
CA PHE A 47 -21.96 -23.66 12.04
C PHE A 47 -22.18 -23.62 10.52
N ILE A 48 -22.01 -24.78 9.85
CA ILE A 48 -22.10 -24.85 8.39
C ILE A 48 -23.53 -24.68 7.88
N GLU A 49 -24.53 -25.23 8.57
CA GLU A 49 -25.95 -25.03 8.24
C GLU A 49 -26.39 -23.57 8.48
N GLY A 50 -25.85 -22.93 9.52
CA GLY A 50 -26.04 -21.50 9.76
C GLY A 50 -25.46 -20.63 8.65
N ALA A 51 -24.23 -20.94 8.21
CA ALA A 51 -23.58 -20.28 7.08
C ALA A 51 -24.32 -20.54 5.77
N LYS A 52 -24.81 -21.75 5.53
CA LYS A 52 -25.68 -22.09 4.40
C LYS A 52 -26.91 -21.17 4.35
N ALA A 53 -27.65 -21.07 5.44
CA ALA A 53 -28.85 -20.24 5.50
C ALA A 53 -28.54 -18.76 5.24
N GLU A 54 -27.37 -18.29 5.70
CA GLU A 54 -26.90 -16.94 5.37
C GLU A 54 -26.63 -16.78 3.87
N PHE A 55 -25.90 -17.71 3.26
CA PHE A 55 -25.46 -17.58 1.87
C PHE A 55 -26.65 -17.70 0.89
N GLU A 56 -27.66 -18.50 1.23
CA GLU A 56 -28.92 -18.58 0.47
C GLU A 56 -29.74 -17.28 0.54
N ALA A 57 -29.64 -16.54 1.66
CA ALA A 57 -30.32 -15.25 1.82
C ALA A 57 -29.66 -14.12 1.00
N ILE A 58 -28.43 -14.31 0.52
CA ILE A 58 -27.74 -13.32 -0.32
C ILE A 58 -28.33 -13.34 -1.73
N THR A 59 -28.95 -12.23 -2.12
CA THR A 59 -29.57 -12.04 -3.45
C THR A 59 -28.89 -10.95 -4.28
N GLN A 60 -28.05 -10.11 -3.67
CA GLN A 60 -27.33 -9.02 -4.32
C GLN A 60 -25.91 -9.45 -4.68
N VAL A 61 -25.45 -9.17 -5.91
CA VAL A 61 -24.09 -9.53 -6.37
C VAL A 61 -23.03 -8.91 -5.48
N ASP A 62 -23.22 -7.66 -5.05
CA ASP A 62 -22.23 -6.94 -4.25
C ASP A 62 -22.01 -7.60 -2.88
N GLU A 63 -23.08 -8.01 -2.22
CA GLU A 63 -23.01 -8.74 -0.94
C GLU A 63 -22.39 -10.14 -1.13
N GLY A 64 -22.70 -10.80 -2.26
CA GLY A 64 -22.05 -12.06 -2.63
C GLY A 64 -20.56 -11.91 -2.94
N ALA A 65 -20.14 -10.80 -3.54
CA ALA A 65 -18.75 -10.51 -3.83
C ALA A 65 -17.95 -10.25 -2.55
N LYS A 66 -18.54 -9.48 -1.60
CA LYS A 66 -17.94 -9.24 -0.27
C LYS A 66 -17.78 -10.52 0.56
N LEU A 67 -18.55 -11.58 0.27
CA LEU A 67 -18.39 -12.85 0.96
C LEU A 67 -16.97 -13.43 0.80
N ARG A 68 -16.32 -13.19 -0.34
CA ARG A 68 -14.93 -13.60 -0.57
C ARG A 68 -13.97 -13.03 0.47
N ASP A 69 -14.09 -11.75 0.77
CA ASP A 69 -13.25 -11.08 1.76
C ASP A 69 -13.60 -11.54 3.18
N ARG A 70 -14.91 -11.60 3.50
CA ARG A 70 -15.42 -12.07 4.80
C ARG A 70 -15.00 -13.50 5.16
N LEU A 71 -14.90 -14.39 4.17
CA LEU A 71 -14.47 -15.78 4.38
C LEU A 71 -12.96 -15.92 4.60
N LYS A 72 -12.18 -14.90 4.24
CA LYS A 72 -10.71 -14.92 4.31
C LYS A 72 -10.19 -14.24 5.57
N GLN A 73 -10.95 -13.34 6.18
CA GLN A 73 -10.62 -12.63 7.42
C GLN A 73 -11.07 -13.41 8.65
N GLU A 74 -10.32 -13.29 9.76
CA GLU A 74 -10.74 -13.82 11.07
C GLU A 74 -12.08 -13.20 11.50
N GLY A 75 -12.97 -14.00 12.07
CA GLY A 75 -14.29 -13.56 12.48
C GLY A 75 -15.30 -14.71 12.62
N PRO A 76 -16.62 -14.43 12.55
CA PRO A 76 -17.65 -15.44 12.77
C PRO A 76 -17.58 -16.64 11.80
N LEU A 77 -17.04 -16.46 10.60
CA LEU A 77 -16.95 -17.48 9.55
C LEU A 77 -15.55 -18.12 9.44
N LYS A 78 -14.56 -17.63 10.20
CA LYS A 78 -13.19 -18.15 10.20
C LYS A 78 -12.51 -17.90 11.53
N ALA A 79 -11.98 -18.96 12.14
CA ALA A 79 -11.21 -18.90 13.38
C ALA A 79 -10.03 -19.88 13.28
N GLY A 80 -8.83 -19.36 13.02
CA GLY A 80 -7.63 -20.18 12.85
C GLY A 80 -7.81 -21.24 11.74
N SER A 81 -7.74 -22.52 12.10
CA SER A 81 -7.90 -23.64 11.15
C SER A 81 -9.35 -24.00 10.82
N MET A 82 -10.33 -23.39 11.49
CA MET A 82 -11.74 -23.54 11.15
C MET A 82 -12.14 -22.45 10.15
N PHE A 83 -12.38 -22.85 8.90
CA PHE A 83 -12.82 -21.97 7.82
C PHE A 83 -13.78 -22.71 6.90
N LEU A 84 -14.45 -21.96 6.02
CA LEU A 84 -15.37 -22.49 5.03
C LEU A 84 -14.74 -22.52 3.63
N ILE A 85 -15.17 -23.49 2.83
CA ILE A 85 -14.84 -23.60 1.41
C ILE A 85 -16.15 -23.75 0.64
N ILE A 86 -16.26 -23.00 -0.46
CA ILE A 86 -17.37 -23.10 -1.40
C ILE A 86 -16.84 -23.79 -2.63
N PHE A 87 -17.30 -25.00 -2.91
CA PHE A 87 -16.91 -25.78 -4.09
C PHE A 87 -17.91 -25.62 -5.23
N LEU A 88 -17.36 -25.56 -6.45
CA LEU A 88 -18.10 -25.90 -7.66
C LEU A 88 -18.33 -27.41 -7.72
N GLN A 89 -19.39 -27.82 -8.41
CA GLN A 89 -19.72 -29.24 -8.58
C GLN A 89 -18.68 -30.02 -9.41
N SER A 90 -17.79 -29.32 -10.10
CA SER A 90 -16.66 -29.88 -10.83
C SER A 90 -15.39 -30.05 -9.98
N GLY A 91 -15.41 -29.67 -8.70
CA GLY A 91 -14.32 -29.92 -7.74
C GLY A 91 -13.32 -28.77 -7.56
N GLU A 92 -13.49 -27.64 -8.25
CA GLU A 92 -12.71 -26.43 -7.98
C GLU A 92 -13.28 -25.65 -6.78
N PRO A 93 -12.44 -25.16 -5.87
CA PRO A 93 -12.85 -24.17 -4.88
C PRO A 93 -13.23 -22.85 -5.58
N PHE A 94 -14.48 -22.43 -5.43
CA PHE A 94 -14.93 -21.11 -5.86
C PHE A 94 -14.46 -20.01 -4.89
N ILE A 95 -14.48 -20.30 -3.59
CA ILE A 95 -13.86 -19.48 -2.53
C ILE A 95 -13.26 -20.44 -1.51
N HIS A 96 -12.02 -20.21 -1.11
CA HIS A 96 -11.34 -20.98 -0.07
C HIS A 96 -10.91 -20.05 1.07
N GLY A 97 -11.42 -20.28 2.28
CA GLY A 97 -11.19 -19.38 3.42
C GLY A 97 -9.77 -19.44 4.01
N GLY A 98 -9.07 -20.56 3.86
CA GLY A 98 -7.69 -20.77 4.36
C GLY A 98 -6.60 -20.44 3.32
N ASP A 99 -6.50 -21.27 2.28
CA ASP A 99 -5.55 -21.17 1.17
C ASP A 99 -6.15 -20.53 -0.09
N ARG A 100 -5.67 -19.35 -0.48
CA ARG A 100 -6.11 -18.67 -1.71
C ARG A 100 -5.66 -19.37 -2.99
N THR A 101 -4.52 -20.07 -2.96
CA THR A 101 -3.95 -20.73 -4.14
C THR A 101 -4.78 -21.94 -4.57
N ALA A 102 -5.48 -22.59 -3.62
CA ALA A 102 -6.41 -23.67 -3.90
C ALA A 102 -7.53 -23.27 -4.89
N GLU A 103 -7.93 -21.99 -4.95
CA GLU A 103 -8.95 -21.50 -5.87
C GLU A 103 -8.53 -21.55 -7.35
N ASN A 104 -7.24 -21.71 -7.63
CA ASN A 104 -6.74 -21.87 -8.99
C ASN A 104 -6.78 -23.34 -9.45
N LYS A 105 -7.15 -24.29 -8.59
CA LYS A 105 -6.94 -25.73 -8.79
C LYS A 105 -8.25 -26.47 -9.00
N ASN A 106 -8.16 -27.70 -9.51
CA ASN A 106 -9.25 -28.66 -9.42
C ASN A 106 -8.85 -29.75 -8.43
N LEU A 107 -9.64 -29.90 -7.36
CA LEU A 107 -9.33 -30.79 -6.24
C LEU A 107 -10.14 -32.09 -6.27
N ILE A 108 -10.88 -32.36 -7.36
CA ILE A 108 -11.78 -33.52 -7.47
C ILE A 108 -11.08 -34.86 -7.30
N ASP A 109 -9.78 -34.93 -7.60
CA ASP A 109 -8.98 -36.15 -7.53
C ASP A 109 -8.00 -36.15 -6.35
N VAL A 110 -8.08 -35.18 -5.43
CA VAL A 110 -7.27 -35.18 -4.21
C VAL A 110 -7.65 -36.36 -3.33
N GLU A 111 -6.64 -37.15 -2.98
CA GLU A 111 -6.76 -38.32 -2.12
C GLU A 111 -6.28 -38.01 -0.69
N ASP A 112 -6.85 -38.70 0.29
CA ASP A 112 -6.34 -38.75 1.67
C ASP A 112 -5.26 -39.83 1.81
N ASP A 113 -4.68 -39.99 3.00
CA ASP A 113 -3.61 -40.97 3.25
C ASP A 113 -4.00 -42.44 2.97
N ASN A 114 -5.31 -42.71 2.87
CA ASN A 114 -5.87 -44.03 2.59
C ASN A 114 -6.36 -44.18 1.13
N GLY A 115 -6.09 -43.20 0.26
CA GLY A 115 -6.53 -43.20 -1.14
C GLY A 115 -7.99 -42.80 -1.34
N LYS A 116 -8.65 -42.22 -0.32
CA LYS A 116 -10.04 -41.76 -0.45
C LYS A 116 -10.07 -40.41 -1.16
N LYS A 117 -10.85 -40.31 -2.24
CA LYS A 117 -11.10 -39.03 -2.93
C LYS A 117 -12.05 -38.12 -2.15
N VAL A 118 -11.49 -37.38 -1.19
CA VAL A 118 -12.27 -36.67 -0.16
C VAL A 118 -13.24 -35.65 -0.78
N VAL A 119 -12.82 -34.90 -1.79
CA VAL A 119 -13.67 -33.89 -2.44
C VAL A 119 -14.86 -34.52 -3.14
N GLN A 120 -14.72 -35.70 -3.77
CA GLN A 120 -15.86 -36.41 -4.37
C GLN A 120 -16.88 -36.82 -3.32
N GLU A 121 -16.41 -37.27 -2.17
CA GLU A 121 -17.25 -37.67 -1.03
C GLU A 121 -17.96 -36.48 -0.40
N LEU A 122 -17.29 -35.33 -0.29
CA LEU A 122 -17.88 -34.07 0.16
C LEU A 122 -18.99 -33.58 -0.78
N LEU A 123 -18.73 -33.58 -2.10
CA LEU A 123 -19.75 -33.22 -3.09
C LEU A 123 -20.94 -34.19 -3.04
N ALA A 124 -20.69 -35.50 -2.93
CA ALA A 124 -21.74 -36.50 -2.80
C ALA A 124 -22.56 -36.35 -1.51
N ALA A 125 -21.92 -35.98 -0.39
CA ALA A 125 -22.59 -35.69 0.87
C ALA A 125 -23.47 -34.43 0.76
N GLY A 126 -22.98 -33.36 0.13
CA GLY A 126 -23.75 -32.17 -0.19
C GLY A 126 -25.00 -32.48 -1.02
N ALA A 127 -24.83 -33.25 -2.10
CA ALA A 127 -25.93 -33.65 -3.00
C ALA A 127 -27.03 -34.50 -2.32
N ARG A 128 -26.73 -35.15 -1.18
CA ARG A 128 -27.72 -35.86 -0.35
C ARG A 128 -28.45 -34.95 0.66
N GLY A 129 -28.26 -33.63 0.58
CA GLY A 129 -28.85 -32.65 1.49
C GLY A 129 -28.03 -32.40 2.75
N GLY A 130 -26.77 -32.83 2.78
CA GLY A 130 -25.84 -32.59 3.88
C GLY A 130 -25.32 -33.87 4.54
N GLY A 131 -24.04 -33.91 4.90
CA GLY A 131 -23.45 -35.07 5.55
C GLY A 131 -22.02 -34.88 6.02
N PHE A 132 -21.63 -35.72 6.98
CA PHE A 132 -20.24 -35.80 7.43
C PHE A 132 -19.42 -36.69 6.51
N VAL A 133 -18.15 -36.33 6.34
CA VAL A 133 -17.15 -37.10 5.62
C VAL A 133 -15.94 -37.23 6.54
N GLU A 134 -15.63 -38.47 6.93
CA GLU A 134 -14.36 -38.79 7.60
C GLU A 134 -13.25 -38.94 6.56
N TYR A 135 -12.06 -38.43 6.85
CA TYR A 135 -10.87 -38.58 6.01
C TYR A 135 -9.61 -38.66 6.88
N HIS A 136 -8.47 -39.02 6.31
CA HIS A 136 -7.20 -39.13 7.02
C HIS A 136 -6.12 -38.23 6.42
N ASP A 137 -5.61 -37.30 7.20
CA ASP A 137 -4.52 -36.40 6.81
C ASP A 137 -3.57 -36.23 8.00
N GLY A 138 -2.58 -37.13 8.08
CA GLY A 138 -1.73 -37.38 9.24
C GLY A 138 -2.47 -38.02 10.43
N GLU A 139 -3.71 -37.60 10.67
CA GLU A 139 -4.62 -38.07 11.69
C GLU A 139 -6.07 -38.15 11.16
N PRO A 140 -6.97 -38.88 11.83
CA PRO A 140 -8.39 -38.89 11.48
C PRO A 140 -9.00 -37.48 11.60
N ARG A 141 -9.69 -37.05 10.54
CA ARG A 141 -10.37 -35.76 10.44
C ARG A 141 -11.84 -35.96 10.08
N THR A 142 -12.66 -35.00 10.47
CA THR A 142 -14.08 -34.93 10.09
C THR A 142 -14.36 -33.61 9.39
N ALA A 143 -14.98 -33.68 8.23
CA ALA A 143 -15.59 -32.54 7.55
C ALA A 143 -17.10 -32.70 7.47
N TYR A 144 -17.80 -31.59 7.30
CA TYR A 144 -19.24 -31.58 6.99
C TYR A 144 -19.46 -30.77 5.71
N ALA A 145 -20.28 -31.31 4.83
CA ALA A 145 -20.61 -30.70 3.55
C ALA A 145 -22.12 -30.60 3.41
N VAL A 146 -22.61 -29.49 2.87
CA VAL A 146 -24.02 -29.27 2.53
C VAL A 146 -24.13 -28.50 1.22
N GLU A 147 -25.12 -28.84 0.41
CA GLU A 147 -25.40 -28.10 -0.82
C GLU A 147 -26.30 -26.90 -0.54
N TYR A 148 -26.05 -25.77 -1.21
CA TYR A 148 -26.94 -24.62 -1.19
C TYR A 148 -27.16 -24.06 -2.60
N ILE A 149 -28.28 -23.38 -2.80
CA ILE A 149 -28.61 -22.71 -4.06
C ILE A 149 -28.37 -21.21 -3.88
N SER A 150 -27.47 -20.65 -4.67
CA SER A 150 -27.16 -19.21 -4.66
C SER A 150 -28.41 -18.39 -5.01
N GLY A 151 -28.85 -17.52 -4.09
CA GLY A 151 -29.95 -16.58 -4.35
C GLY A 151 -29.65 -15.54 -5.44
N ILE A 152 -28.36 -15.36 -5.78
CA ILE A 152 -27.90 -14.45 -6.83
C ILE A 152 -28.04 -15.08 -8.22
N THR A 153 -27.70 -16.37 -8.36
CA THR A 153 -27.51 -17.01 -9.68
C THR A 153 -28.36 -18.24 -9.93
N GLY A 154 -29.04 -18.76 -8.91
CA GLY A 154 -29.79 -20.01 -8.96
C GLY A 154 -28.90 -21.26 -9.07
N ARG A 155 -27.57 -21.11 -8.90
CA ARG A 155 -26.60 -22.20 -9.06
C ARG A 155 -26.37 -22.94 -7.76
N ARG A 156 -26.11 -24.25 -7.89
CA ARG A 156 -25.75 -25.12 -6.78
C ARG A 156 -24.26 -25.01 -6.45
N PHE A 157 -23.96 -24.86 -5.18
CA PHE A 157 -22.62 -24.91 -4.62
C PHE A 157 -22.59 -25.88 -3.44
N THR A 158 -21.43 -26.47 -3.18
CA THR A 158 -21.22 -27.27 -1.97
C THR A 158 -20.43 -26.45 -0.97
N LEU A 159 -21.03 -26.18 0.19
CA LEU A 159 -20.39 -25.53 1.32
C LEU A 159 -19.77 -26.60 2.22
N VAL A 160 -18.48 -26.44 2.53
CA VAL A 160 -17.71 -27.38 3.33
C VAL A 160 -17.04 -26.63 4.49
N GLY A 161 -17.01 -27.26 5.66
CA GLY A 161 -16.16 -26.87 6.78
C GLY A 161 -15.56 -28.09 7.47
N GLY A 162 -14.42 -27.91 8.15
CA GLY A 162 -13.65 -28.99 8.79
C GLY A 162 -12.78 -29.82 7.82
N TRP A 163 -12.79 -29.51 6.52
CA TRP A 163 -11.84 -30.07 5.57
C TRP A 163 -10.62 -29.15 5.45
N SER A 164 -9.44 -29.70 5.66
CA SER A 164 -8.15 -29.02 5.51
C SER A 164 -7.13 -30.08 5.09
N GLN A 165 -6.58 -29.95 3.89
CA GLN A 165 -5.47 -30.77 3.39
C GLN A 165 -4.50 -29.84 2.65
N ASP A 166 -3.20 -30.15 2.69
CA ASP A 166 -2.23 -29.44 1.86
C ASP A 166 -2.41 -29.83 0.39
N VAL A 167 -2.86 -28.86 -0.42
CA VAL A 167 -3.07 -29.02 -1.86
C VAL A 167 -2.02 -28.30 -2.69
N SER A 168 -0.91 -27.86 -2.09
CA SER A 168 0.19 -27.18 -2.76
C SER A 168 0.73 -27.96 -3.97
N HIS A 169 0.78 -29.29 -3.85
CA HIS A 169 1.24 -30.22 -4.88
C HIS A 169 0.32 -30.34 -6.10
N VAL A 170 -0.96 -29.96 -5.98
CA VAL A 170 -1.92 -30.00 -7.10
C VAL A 170 -1.59 -28.85 -8.06
N PRO A 171 -1.43 -29.09 -9.37
CA PRO A 171 -1.15 -28.03 -10.33
C PRO A 171 -2.37 -27.11 -10.50
N ASP A 172 -2.11 -25.86 -10.86
CA ASP A 172 -3.16 -24.93 -11.26
C ASP A 172 -3.94 -25.50 -12.44
N LYS A 173 -5.26 -25.32 -12.41
CA LYS A 173 -6.14 -25.74 -13.49
C LYS A 173 -5.74 -24.98 -14.75
N PRO A 174 -5.32 -25.67 -15.83
CA PRO A 174 -4.97 -25.00 -17.06
C PRO A 174 -6.20 -24.31 -17.65
N ALA A 175 -5.97 -23.20 -18.34
CA ALA A 175 -6.97 -22.55 -19.17
C ALA A 175 -7.23 -23.40 -20.43
N THR A 176 -7.90 -24.54 -20.27
CA THR A 176 -8.20 -25.43 -21.40
C THR A 176 -9.15 -24.72 -22.38
N HIS A 177 -8.73 -24.67 -23.65
CA HIS A 177 -9.55 -24.23 -24.79
C HIS A 177 -10.03 -22.78 -24.81
N LEU A 178 -9.29 -21.84 -24.20
CA LEU A 178 -9.58 -20.43 -24.48
C LEU A 178 -9.19 -20.08 -25.91
N PRO A 179 -10.11 -19.51 -26.70
CA PRO A 179 -9.73 -18.98 -27.99
C PRO A 179 -8.70 -17.88 -27.74
N LYS A 180 -7.56 -17.99 -28.43
CA LYS A 180 -6.57 -16.93 -28.45
C LYS A 180 -7.26 -15.63 -28.93
N PRO A 181 -7.12 -14.52 -28.20
CA PRO A 181 -7.67 -13.25 -28.65
C PRO A 181 -7.00 -12.82 -29.95
N ALA A 182 -7.73 -12.07 -30.78
CA ALA A 182 -7.19 -11.46 -31.98
C ALA A 182 -6.03 -10.51 -31.68
N VAL A 183 -6.04 -9.89 -30.49
CA VAL A 183 -4.93 -9.09 -29.93
C VAL A 183 -4.57 -9.67 -28.58
N THR A 184 -3.34 -10.18 -28.41
CA THR A 184 -2.83 -10.62 -27.10
C THR A 184 -2.40 -9.44 -26.25
N ALA A 185 -2.25 -9.63 -24.93
CA ALA A 185 -1.77 -8.59 -24.01
C ALA A 185 -0.44 -7.96 -24.48
N SER A 186 0.51 -8.77 -24.95
CA SER A 186 1.80 -8.31 -25.50
C SER A 186 1.69 -7.53 -26.82
N GLN A 187 0.54 -7.56 -27.50
CA GLN A 187 0.29 -6.83 -28.73
C GLN A 187 -0.46 -5.51 -28.51
N VAL A 188 -0.94 -5.25 -27.29
CA VAL A 188 -1.64 -4.02 -26.94
C VAL A 188 -0.64 -2.87 -26.87
N LYS A 189 -0.84 -1.83 -27.68
CA LYS A 189 0.07 -0.67 -27.77
C LYS A 189 -0.61 0.66 -28.04
N ASP A 190 -1.89 0.63 -28.43
CA ASP A 190 -2.65 1.79 -28.85
C ASP A 190 -4.15 1.60 -28.55
N ARG A 191 -4.95 2.63 -28.84
CA ARG A 191 -6.41 2.63 -28.59
C ARG A 191 -7.13 1.49 -29.32
N GLU A 192 -6.75 1.18 -30.55
CA GLU A 192 -7.44 0.19 -31.38
C GLU A 192 -7.17 -1.24 -30.89
N THR A 193 -5.91 -1.54 -30.59
CA THR A 193 -5.50 -2.82 -30.02
C THR A 193 -6.07 -3.01 -28.61
N LEU A 194 -6.12 -1.97 -27.78
CA LEU A 194 -6.73 -2.00 -26.45
C LEU A 194 -8.25 -2.27 -26.49
N ILE A 195 -8.98 -1.64 -27.43
CA ILE A 195 -10.41 -1.93 -27.64
C ILE A 195 -10.62 -3.39 -27.95
N THR A 196 -9.89 -3.91 -28.94
CA THR A 196 -10.02 -5.31 -29.38
C THR A 196 -9.76 -6.27 -28.22
N PHE A 197 -8.66 -6.06 -27.48
CA PHE A 197 -8.28 -6.87 -26.33
C PHE A 197 -9.38 -6.91 -25.23
N VAL A 198 -9.85 -5.74 -24.79
CA VAL A 198 -10.86 -5.65 -23.71
C VAL A 198 -12.22 -6.19 -24.18
N GLU A 199 -12.66 -5.90 -25.40
CA GLU A 199 -13.94 -6.41 -25.91
C GLU A 199 -13.95 -7.94 -26.08
N GLU A 200 -12.81 -8.55 -26.43
CA GLU A 200 -12.67 -10.00 -26.43
C GLU A 200 -12.63 -10.59 -25.02
N ALA A 201 -11.95 -9.91 -24.08
CA ALA A 201 -11.98 -10.29 -22.67
C ALA A 201 -13.41 -10.30 -22.11
N VAL A 202 -14.25 -9.30 -22.48
CA VAL A 202 -15.69 -9.28 -22.14
C VAL A 202 -16.38 -10.54 -22.66
N LYS A 203 -16.15 -10.93 -23.92
CA LYS A 203 -16.82 -12.08 -24.55
C LYS A 203 -16.48 -13.37 -23.81
N VAL A 204 -15.20 -13.63 -23.57
CA VAL A 204 -14.75 -14.88 -22.91
C VAL A 204 -15.16 -14.91 -21.45
N TYR A 205 -15.01 -13.81 -20.71
CA TYR A 205 -15.39 -13.76 -19.29
C TYR A 205 -16.90 -13.95 -19.12
N ARG A 206 -17.71 -13.31 -19.96
CA ARG A 206 -19.16 -13.45 -19.94
C ARG A 206 -19.62 -14.87 -20.27
N GLU A 207 -18.94 -15.54 -21.20
CA GLU A 207 -19.20 -16.96 -21.50
C GLU A 207 -18.83 -17.86 -20.31
N ALA A 208 -17.70 -17.59 -19.65
CA ALA A 208 -17.29 -18.28 -18.43
C ALA A 208 -18.34 -18.23 -17.32
N VAL A 209 -18.88 -17.03 -17.10
CA VAL A 209 -19.91 -16.79 -16.07
C VAL A 209 -21.23 -17.48 -16.45
N ARG A 210 -21.47 -17.74 -17.74
CA ARG A 210 -22.66 -18.48 -18.21
C ARG A 210 -22.47 -19.98 -18.26
N SER A 211 -21.23 -20.47 -18.31
CA SER A 211 -20.94 -21.90 -18.37
C SER A 211 -21.61 -22.64 -17.22
N GLU A 212 -22.10 -23.86 -17.47
CA GLU A 212 -22.75 -24.66 -16.44
C GLU A 212 -21.81 -24.88 -15.26
N GLY A 213 -22.30 -24.63 -14.03
CA GLY A 213 -21.54 -24.81 -12.79
C GLY A 213 -20.29 -23.94 -12.65
N TYR A 214 -20.10 -22.90 -13.47
CA TYR A 214 -18.89 -22.07 -13.55
C TYR A 214 -17.61 -22.83 -13.95
N SER A 215 -17.78 -23.98 -14.58
CA SER A 215 -16.70 -24.89 -14.98
C SER A 215 -15.55 -24.21 -15.76
N ALA A 216 -15.83 -23.17 -16.55
CA ALA A 216 -14.81 -22.43 -17.31
C ALA A 216 -14.20 -21.23 -16.56
N LEU A 217 -14.85 -20.74 -15.49
CA LEU A 217 -14.47 -19.49 -14.83
C LEU A 217 -13.10 -19.55 -14.15
N VAL A 218 -12.79 -20.67 -13.48
CA VAL A 218 -11.47 -20.86 -12.83
C VAL A 218 -10.35 -20.84 -13.87
N GLY A 219 -10.51 -21.59 -14.97
CA GLY A 219 -9.52 -21.60 -16.06
C GLY A 219 -9.34 -20.22 -16.71
N ILE A 220 -10.43 -19.45 -16.89
CA ILE A 220 -10.36 -18.08 -17.42
C ILE A 220 -9.64 -17.13 -16.47
N ARG A 221 -9.93 -17.19 -15.17
CA ARG A 221 -9.24 -16.39 -14.16
C ARG A 221 -7.75 -16.73 -14.12
N ASN A 222 -7.39 -18.00 -14.22
CA ASN A 222 -5.99 -18.43 -14.30
C ASN A 222 -5.30 -17.90 -15.56
N ALA A 223 -5.93 -17.99 -16.73
CA ALA A 223 -5.39 -17.40 -17.96
C ALA A 223 -5.19 -15.88 -17.87
N PHE A 224 -6.13 -15.16 -17.26
CA PHE A 224 -6.03 -13.71 -17.07
C PHE A 224 -4.93 -13.32 -16.07
N ARG A 225 -4.41 -14.27 -15.27
CA ARG A 225 -3.32 -14.05 -14.31
C ARG A 225 -1.96 -14.58 -14.80
N LEU A 226 -1.93 -15.38 -15.87
CA LEU A 226 -0.70 -16.00 -16.37
C LEU A 226 0.19 -14.95 -17.05
N GLU A 227 1.26 -14.54 -16.37
CA GLU A 227 2.28 -13.65 -16.93
C GLU A 227 2.92 -14.24 -18.20
N GLY A 228 3.11 -13.42 -19.23
CA GLY A 228 3.57 -13.86 -20.55
C GLY A 228 2.55 -14.67 -21.35
N GLY A 229 1.33 -14.81 -20.84
CA GLY A 229 0.21 -15.45 -21.54
C GLY A 229 -0.50 -14.51 -22.51
N ASP A 230 -1.55 -15.01 -23.15
CA ASP A 230 -2.33 -14.23 -24.12
C ASP A 230 -3.08 -13.04 -23.49
N TRP A 231 -3.33 -13.06 -22.17
CA TRP A 231 -4.20 -12.12 -21.45
C TRP A 231 -3.48 -11.27 -20.40
N LYS A 232 -2.18 -11.49 -20.16
CA LYS A 232 -1.37 -10.70 -19.24
C LYS A 232 0.08 -10.66 -19.70
N SER A 233 0.63 -9.45 -19.80
CA SER A 233 2.02 -9.22 -20.18
C SER A 233 2.49 -7.87 -19.65
N GLY A 234 3.43 -7.85 -18.72
CA GLY A 234 3.93 -6.63 -18.09
C GLY A 234 2.79 -5.77 -17.53
N SER A 235 2.74 -4.50 -17.93
CA SER A 235 1.73 -3.53 -17.50
C SER A 235 0.33 -3.73 -18.12
N ILE A 236 0.16 -4.68 -19.06
CA ILE A 236 -1.13 -5.01 -19.67
C ILE A 236 -1.81 -6.14 -18.90
N TYR A 237 -2.87 -5.79 -18.17
CA TYR A 237 -3.62 -6.71 -17.32
C TYR A 237 -5.12 -6.36 -17.27
N LEU A 238 -5.94 -7.31 -16.82
CA LEU A 238 -7.40 -7.16 -16.75
C LEU A 238 -7.88 -7.02 -15.30
N TRP A 239 -8.95 -6.26 -15.12
CA TRP A 239 -9.70 -6.15 -13.86
C TRP A 239 -11.20 -6.21 -14.15
N VAL A 240 -11.99 -6.73 -13.20
CA VAL A 240 -13.46 -6.79 -13.28
C VAL A 240 -14.05 -6.28 -11.97
N VAL A 241 -14.99 -5.35 -12.06
CA VAL A 241 -15.73 -4.78 -10.92
C VAL A 241 -17.23 -4.95 -11.11
N SER A 242 -17.95 -5.03 -10.00
CA SER A 242 -19.41 -5.01 -9.98
C SER A 242 -19.93 -3.62 -10.34
N GLY A 243 -21.26 -3.49 -10.47
CA GLY A 243 -21.89 -2.22 -10.75
C GLY A 243 -21.60 -1.17 -9.67
N SER A 244 -21.56 -1.53 -8.39
CA SER A 244 -21.26 -0.58 -7.31
C SER A 244 -19.77 -0.41 -7.03
N GLY A 245 -18.89 -1.07 -7.80
CA GLY A 245 -17.45 -0.96 -7.65
C GLY A 245 -16.81 -2.02 -6.75
N ILE A 246 -17.48 -3.13 -6.42
CA ILE A 246 -16.83 -4.24 -5.70
C ILE A 246 -15.92 -5.01 -6.66
N ILE A 247 -14.68 -5.28 -6.26
CA ILE A 247 -13.69 -5.96 -7.12
C ILE A 247 -14.05 -7.45 -7.22
N LEU A 248 -14.40 -7.91 -8.42
CA LEU A 248 -14.77 -9.31 -8.72
C LEU A 248 -13.59 -10.14 -9.21
N PHE A 249 -12.60 -9.48 -9.81
CA PHE A 249 -11.36 -10.07 -10.30
C PHE A 249 -10.30 -8.97 -10.47
N HIS A 250 -9.06 -9.25 -10.07
CA HIS A 250 -7.91 -8.42 -10.41
C HIS A 250 -6.71 -9.30 -10.78
N ALA A 251 -6.14 -9.07 -11.96
CA ALA A 251 -5.07 -9.92 -12.49
C ALA A 251 -3.76 -9.82 -11.70
N THR A 252 -3.42 -8.65 -11.17
CA THR A 252 -2.16 -8.41 -10.42
C THR A 252 -2.35 -8.34 -8.90
N ARG A 253 -3.60 -8.19 -8.43
CA ARG A 253 -3.94 -7.93 -7.02
C ARG A 253 -5.11 -8.81 -6.57
N PRO A 254 -4.99 -10.14 -6.62
CA PRO A 254 -6.07 -11.03 -6.21
C PRO A 254 -6.43 -10.88 -4.71
N ASP A 255 -5.58 -10.21 -3.93
CA ASP A 255 -5.77 -9.90 -2.53
C ASP A 255 -6.89 -8.89 -2.26
N VAL A 256 -7.20 -8.01 -3.22
CA VAL A 256 -8.27 -7.00 -3.09
C VAL A 256 -9.62 -7.49 -3.60
N GLU A 257 -9.73 -8.74 -4.05
CA GLU A 257 -11.01 -9.27 -4.54
C GLU A 257 -12.02 -9.43 -3.41
N GLY A 258 -13.21 -8.85 -3.59
CA GLY A 258 -14.27 -8.77 -2.58
C GLY A 258 -14.31 -7.44 -1.83
N THR A 259 -13.32 -6.56 -2.01
CA THR A 259 -13.30 -5.23 -1.41
C THR A 259 -13.92 -4.16 -2.34
N PRO A 260 -14.41 -3.03 -1.81
CA PRO A 260 -14.88 -1.93 -2.63
C PRO A 260 -13.72 -1.16 -3.27
N THR A 261 -13.91 -0.73 -4.52
CA THR A 261 -13.07 0.29 -5.15
C THR A 261 -13.43 1.65 -4.55
N ASP A 262 -12.42 2.43 -4.16
CA ASP A 262 -12.64 3.82 -3.75
C ASP A 262 -12.99 4.67 -4.98
N MET A 263 -14.29 4.95 -5.14
CA MET A 263 -14.84 5.75 -6.23
C MET A 263 -14.55 7.26 -6.07
N THR A 264 -14.02 7.69 -4.93
CA THR A 264 -13.73 9.09 -4.62
C THR A 264 -12.25 9.45 -4.75
N ARG A 265 -11.36 8.45 -4.75
CA ARG A 265 -9.92 8.63 -4.94
C ARG A 265 -9.64 9.40 -6.23
N THR A 266 -8.80 10.42 -6.10
CA THR A 266 -8.25 11.17 -7.22
C THR A 266 -6.83 10.72 -7.53
N ASP A 267 -6.43 10.89 -8.79
CA ASP A 267 -5.03 10.85 -9.18
C ASP A 267 -4.31 12.18 -8.85
N ILE A 268 -3.02 12.29 -9.19
CA ILE A 268 -2.20 13.49 -8.93
C ILE A 268 -2.74 14.77 -9.61
N ASN A 269 -3.55 14.62 -10.67
CA ASN A 269 -4.18 15.74 -11.39
C ASN A 269 -5.61 16.03 -10.89
N GLY A 270 -6.05 15.39 -9.81
CA GLY A 270 -7.39 15.55 -9.27
C GLY A 270 -8.49 14.77 -10.02
N VAL A 271 -8.12 13.87 -10.95
CA VAL A 271 -9.09 13.06 -11.71
C VAL A 271 -9.62 11.93 -10.84
N ARG A 272 -10.94 11.88 -10.64
CA ARG A 272 -11.63 10.76 -9.95
C ARG A 272 -11.69 9.53 -10.86
N PHE A 273 -10.54 8.91 -11.10
CA PHE A 273 -10.36 7.95 -12.18
C PHE A 273 -11.30 6.74 -12.10
N ALA A 274 -11.58 6.23 -10.89
CA ALA A 274 -12.47 5.10 -10.70
C ALA A 274 -13.92 5.45 -11.09
N GLU A 275 -14.45 6.60 -10.64
CA GLU A 275 -15.78 7.05 -11.02
C GLU A 275 -15.89 7.42 -12.50
N GLU A 276 -14.89 8.12 -13.04
CA GLU A 276 -14.92 8.52 -14.45
C GLU A 276 -14.81 7.32 -15.39
N LEU A 277 -13.95 6.34 -15.10
CA LEU A 277 -13.77 5.16 -15.94
C LEU A 277 -14.85 4.09 -15.71
N ILE A 278 -15.06 3.65 -14.48
CA ILE A 278 -16.03 2.59 -14.14
C ILE A 278 -17.45 3.15 -14.23
N GLY A 279 -17.73 4.28 -13.57
CA GLY A 279 -19.03 4.94 -13.62
C GLY A 279 -19.39 5.41 -15.02
N GLY A 280 -18.43 5.98 -15.75
CA GLY A 280 -18.58 6.33 -17.16
C GLY A 280 -18.93 5.12 -18.03
N ALA A 281 -18.19 4.02 -17.92
CA ALA A 281 -18.46 2.80 -18.69
C ALA A 281 -19.83 2.20 -18.35
N ARG A 282 -20.29 2.29 -17.09
CA ARG A 282 -21.65 1.86 -16.71
C ARG A 282 -22.74 2.68 -17.37
N ARG A 283 -22.57 4.01 -17.44
CA ARG A 283 -23.54 4.93 -18.02
C ARG A 283 -23.56 4.86 -19.56
N GLU A 284 -22.39 4.78 -20.17
CA GLU A 284 -22.20 4.92 -21.63
C GLU A 284 -22.01 3.57 -22.33
N GLY A 285 -21.86 2.48 -21.57
CA GLY A 285 -21.57 1.12 -22.06
C GLY A 285 -20.09 0.85 -22.29
N ARG A 286 -19.31 1.89 -22.62
CA ARG A 286 -17.86 1.87 -22.80
C ARG A 286 -17.25 3.22 -22.42
N LYS A 287 -15.99 3.26 -22.01
CA LYS A 287 -15.32 4.52 -21.66
C LYS A 287 -13.81 4.44 -21.85
N PHE A 288 -13.23 5.50 -22.39
CA PHE A 288 -11.80 5.79 -22.28
C PHE A 288 -11.56 6.85 -21.21
N LEU A 289 -10.43 6.75 -20.54
CA LEU A 289 -9.95 7.78 -19.62
C LEU A 289 -8.42 7.81 -19.62
N GLU A 290 -7.83 9.01 -19.66
CA GLU A 290 -6.43 9.23 -19.33
C GLU A 290 -6.34 9.70 -17.88
N TYR A 291 -5.50 9.06 -17.08
CA TYR A 291 -5.36 9.29 -15.64
C TYR A 291 -4.02 8.74 -15.16
N TYR A 292 -3.61 9.03 -13.93
CA TYR A 292 -2.41 8.47 -13.32
C TYR A 292 -2.74 7.28 -12.42
N TYR A 293 -1.96 6.21 -12.52
CA TYR A 293 -2.15 4.99 -11.72
C TYR A 293 -0.82 4.26 -11.54
N ASP A 294 -0.64 3.56 -10.42
CA ASP A 294 0.51 2.68 -10.14
C ASP A 294 0.75 1.72 -11.33
N ASP A 295 1.92 1.80 -11.96
CA ASP A 295 2.38 0.82 -12.94
C ASP A 295 3.03 -0.35 -12.19
N PRO A 296 2.49 -1.59 -12.28
CA PRO A 296 3.04 -2.74 -11.57
C PRO A 296 4.48 -3.11 -11.96
N THR A 297 5.02 -2.49 -13.02
CA THR A 297 6.41 -2.66 -13.46
C THR A 297 7.33 -1.51 -13.03
N VAL A 298 6.80 -0.38 -12.55
CA VAL A 298 7.56 0.79 -12.09
C VAL A 298 7.52 0.83 -10.56
N GLN A 299 8.69 0.72 -9.94
CA GLN A 299 8.79 0.89 -8.49
C GLN A 299 8.82 2.38 -8.17
N GLY A 300 8.01 2.82 -7.22
CA GLY A 300 8.05 4.21 -6.75
C GLY A 300 7.01 5.15 -7.31
N ASP A 301 6.13 4.67 -8.19
CA ASP A 301 4.98 5.44 -8.63
C ASP A 301 3.70 5.09 -7.86
N GLU A 302 3.77 4.37 -6.73
CA GLU A 302 2.57 3.91 -6.01
C GLU A 302 1.70 5.09 -5.49
N ASP A 303 2.35 6.20 -5.17
CA ASP A 303 1.72 7.44 -4.69
C ASP A 303 1.37 8.41 -5.83
N THR A 304 2.19 8.49 -6.87
CA THR A 304 2.04 9.47 -7.97
C THR A 304 1.30 8.92 -9.18
N GLY A 305 1.41 7.62 -9.40
CA GLY A 305 1.02 6.89 -10.59
C GLY A 305 1.87 7.23 -11.81
N SER A 306 1.79 6.36 -12.81
CA SER A 306 2.24 6.62 -14.18
C SER A 306 1.05 7.02 -15.07
N PRO A 307 1.26 7.86 -16.10
CA PRO A 307 0.22 8.20 -17.05
C PRO A 307 -0.35 6.94 -17.70
N LYS A 308 -1.67 6.81 -17.69
CA LYS A 308 -2.36 5.61 -18.13
C LYS A 308 -3.59 5.97 -18.95
N LEU A 309 -3.72 5.33 -20.11
CA LEU A 309 -4.94 5.31 -20.88
C LEU A 309 -5.71 4.02 -20.58
N GLY A 310 -6.78 4.15 -19.80
CA GLY A 310 -7.71 3.05 -19.52
C GLY A 310 -8.83 2.95 -20.55
N TYR A 311 -9.26 1.73 -20.82
CA TYR A 311 -10.49 1.43 -21.55
C TYR A 311 -11.31 0.41 -20.75
N ALA A 312 -12.59 0.72 -20.55
CA ALA A 312 -13.50 -0.10 -19.78
C ALA A 312 -14.81 -0.33 -20.52
N VAL A 313 -15.35 -1.55 -20.40
CA VAL A 313 -16.58 -1.97 -21.06
C VAL A 313 -17.54 -2.54 -20.02
N SER A 314 -18.77 -2.03 -20.02
CA SER A 314 -19.83 -2.53 -19.17
C SER A 314 -20.61 -3.66 -19.85
N PHE A 315 -20.89 -4.74 -19.12
CA PHE A 315 -21.66 -5.88 -19.60
C PHE A 315 -22.71 -6.36 -18.58
N PRO A 316 -23.84 -6.93 -19.02
CA PRO A 316 -24.87 -7.43 -18.11
C PRO A 316 -24.39 -8.69 -17.37
N VAL A 317 -24.65 -8.76 -16.07
CA VAL A 317 -24.45 -9.97 -15.27
C VAL A 317 -25.64 -10.91 -15.52
N PRO A 318 -25.42 -12.21 -15.81
CA PRO A 318 -26.53 -13.16 -16.00
C PRO A 318 -27.47 -13.21 -14.79
N ASN A 319 -28.78 -13.29 -15.05
CA ASN A 319 -29.83 -13.39 -14.02
C ASN A 319 -29.90 -12.23 -13.02
N SER A 320 -29.38 -11.06 -13.39
CA SER A 320 -29.44 -9.84 -12.57
C SER A 320 -29.70 -8.62 -13.45
N GLU A 321 -30.37 -7.61 -12.91
CA GLU A 321 -30.49 -6.28 -13.52
C GLU A 321 -29.16 -5.50 -13.43
N GLN A 322 -28.17 -6.05 -12.72
CA GLN A 322 -26.88 -5.41 -12.51
C GLN A 322 -25.93 -5.60 -13.68
N ARG A 323 -25.02 -4.64 -13.82
CA ARG A 323 -23.96 -4.64 -14.83
C ARG A 323 -22.61 -4.71 -14.13
N ALA A 324 -21.69 -5.46 -14.69
CA ALA A 324 -20.28 -5.44 -14.32
C ALA A 324 -19.50 -4.59 -15.32
N VAL A 325 -18.27 -4.24 -14.97
CA VAL A 325 -17.33 -3.53 -15.83
C VAL A 325 -16.03 -4.32 -15.84
N ILE A 326 -15.49 -4.56 -17.04
CA ILE A 326 -14.14 -5.10 -17.24
C ILE A 326 -13.32 -4.05 -17.95
N GLY A 327 -12.06 -3.90 -17.57
CA GLY A 327 -11.16 -2.96 -18.19
C GLY A 327 -9.71 -3.39 -18.18
N SER A 328 -8.93 -2.65 -18.95
CA SER A 328 -7.48 -2.71 -19.04
C SER A 328 -6.95 -1.31 -19.39
N GLY A 329 -5.64 -1.14 -19.51
CA GLY A 329 -5.05 0.10 -19.97
C GLY A 329 -3.64 -0.07 -20.47
N ILE A 330 -3.17 0.94 -21.18
CA ILE A 330 -1.76 1.11 -21.56
C ILE A 330 -1.17 2.24 -20.73
N TYR A 331 0.04 2.04 -20.24
CA TYR A 331 0.81 3.13 -19.64
C TYR A 331 1.47 3.91 -20.77
N LEU A 332 1.29 5.23 -20.73
CA LEU A 332 1.82 6.13 -21.73
C LEU A 332 3.22 6.56 -21.31
N PRO A 333 4.14 6.79 -22.28
CA PRO A 333 5.42 7.40 -21.96
C PRO A 333 5.19 8.68 -21.16
N ARG A 334 5.96 8.87 -20.09
CA ARG A 334 6.05 10.18 -19.46
C ARG A 334 6.78 11.09 -20.44
N GLU A 335 6.18 12.23 -20.79
CA GLU A 335 6.92 13.28 -21.48
C GLU A 335 8.03 13.72 -20.51
N PRO A 336 9.32 13.68 -20.91
CA PRO A 336 10.38 14.18 -20.08
C PRO A 336 10.13 15.67 -19.88
N LEU A 337 9.70 16.05 -18.68
CA LEU A 337 9.67 17.45 -18.29
C LEU A 337 11.12 17.92 -18.34
N SER A 338 11.40 18.89 -19.23
CA SER A 338 12.67 19.60 -19.25
C SER A 338 12.95 20.11 -17.84
N SER A 339 14.18 19.89 -17.36
CA SER A 339 14.72 20.38 -16.08
C SER A 339 14.14 21.74 -15.70
N LEU A 340 13.35 21.75 -14.63
CA LEU A 340 12.68 22.92 -14.06
C LEU A 340 12.92 23.01 -12.55
N CYS A 341 13.92 22.31 -12.02
CA CYS A 341 14.29 22.56 -10.65
C CYS A 341 14.92 23.96 -10.62
N GLU A 342 14.18 24.92 -10.08
CA GLU A 342 14.70 26.24 -9.73
C GLU A 342 14.63 26.30 -8.21
N ASP A 343 15.76 26.55 -7.56
CA ASP A 343 15.80 26.78 -6.12
C ASP A 343 14.81 27.91 -5.79
N ASP A 344 13.96 27.66 -4.78
CA ASP A 344 13.02 28.66 -4.28
C ASP A 344 13.01 28.63 -2.75
N SER A 345 12.26 29.55 -2.13
CA SER A 345 12.21 29.66 -0.67
C SER A 345 11.69 28.41 0.07
N SER A 346 11.22 27.39 -0.65
CA SER A 346 10.62 26.16 -0.14
C SER A 346 11.18 24.88 -0.78
N SER A 347 12.14 24.98 -1.70
CA SER A 347 12.68 23.81 -2.38
C SER A 347 14.14 23.96 -2.76
N LEU A 348 14.88 22.85 -2.70
CA LEU A 348 16.28 22.75 -3.10
C LEU A 348 16.45 21.77 -4.27
N CYS A 349 17.45 22.03 -5.10
CA CYS A 349 17.81 21.22 -6.26
C CYS A 349 19.08 20.39 -6.02
N LEU A 350 19.01 19.10 -6.36
CA LEU A 350 20.14 18.15 -6.30
C LEU A 350 20.44 17.57 -7.68
N HIS A 351 21.68 17.12 -7.88
CA HIS A 351 22.18 16.52 -9.12
C HIS A 351 21.94 17.37 -10.38
N GLY A 352 22.29 18.66 -10.34
CA GLY A 352 22.16 19.55 -11.49
C GLY A 352 20.73 19.62 -12.02
N ASP A 353 19.79 19.93 -11.12
CA ASP A 353 18.34 20.08 -11.36
C ASP A 353 17.59 18.78 -11.66
N THR A 354 18.24 17.62 -11.46
CA THR A 354 17.62 16.31 -11.66
C THR A 354 16.59 16.01 -10.57
N PHE A 355 16.82 16.45 -9.33
CA PHE A 355 15.90 16.22 -8.22
C PHE A 355 15.55 17.53 -7.53
N ARG A 356 14.25 17.78 -7.37
CA ARG A 356 13.72 18.85 -6.52
C ARG A 356 13.27 18.24 -5.21
N VAL A 357 13.73 18.80 -4.09
CA VAL A 357 13.28 18.42 -2.76
C VAL A 357 12.49 19.56 -2.14
N SER A 358 11.32 19.26 -1.58
CA SER A 358 10.48 20.24 -0.87
C SER A 358 9.75 19.55 0.27
N GLY A 359 9.28 20.29 1.28
CA GLY A 359 8.57 19.67 2.39
C GLY A 359 7.78 20.62 3.27
N THR A 360 7.04 20.04 4.18
CA THR A 360 6.26 20.73 5.22
C THR A 360 6.47 20.08 6.57
N TYR A 361 6.41 20.88 7.64
CA TYR A 361 6.38 20.41 9.01
C TYR A 361 5.07 20.84 9.69
N LEU A 362 4.64 20.11 10.72
CA LEU A 362 3.41 20.43 11.45
C LEU A 362 3.73 21.20 12.73
N VAL A 363 3.07 22.35 12.90
CA VAL A 363 3.06 23.11 14.16
C VAL A 363 1.62 23.37 14.58
N ASP A 364 1.26 23.01 15.82
CA ASP A 364 -0.11 23.14 16.35
C ASP A 364 -1.22 22.53 15.48
N GLY A 365 -0.89 21.51 14.68
CA GLY A 365 -1.81 20.82 13.76
C GLY A 365 -1.99 21.49 12.39
N GLU A 366 -1.30 22.60 12.13
CA GLU A 366 -1.24 23.26 10.83
C GLU A 366 0.09 22.94 10.14
N ALA A 367 0.07 22.84 8.80
CA ALA A 367 1.25 22.58 8.00
C ALA A 367 1.92 23.88 7.56
N ASP A 368 3.23 23.98 7.78
CA ASP A 368 4.07 25.09 7.31
C ASP A 368 5.22 24.58 6.43
N ALA A 369 5.68 25.41 5.50
CA ALA A 369 6.71 25.02 4.54
C ALA A 369 8.10 24.95 5.20
N MET A 370 8.87 23.92 4.88
CA MET A 370 10.28 23.87 5.21
C MET A 370 11.06 24.91 4.39
N SER A 371 12.08 25.52 4.98
CA SER A 371 12.99 26.43 4.27
C SER A 371 14.31 25.71 3.95
N PRO A 372 14.78 25.67 2.70
CA PRO A 372 16.06 25.06 2.37
C PRO A 372 17.22 25.92 2.91
N VAL A 373 18.29 25.29 3.36
CA VAL A 373 19.53 25.98 3.73
C VAL A 373 20.35 26.22 2.46
N GLU A 374 20.47 27.47 2.03
CA GLU A 374 21.26 27.84 0.86
C GLU A 374 22.77 27.83 1.16
N MET A 375 23.40 26.66 1.07
CA MET A 375 24.86 26.52 1.26
C MET A 375 25.66 26.72 -0.04
N GLY A 376 25.14 27.48 -1.00
CA GLY A 376 25.88 27.94 -2.20
C GLY A 376 26.54 26.84 -3.04
N GLY A 377 25.88 25.70 -3.24
CA GLY A 377 26.44 24.58 -4.01
C GLY A 377 27.48 23.74 -3.25
N ALA A 378 27.53 23.86 -1.91
CA ALA A 378 28.38 23.03 -1.05
C ALA A 378 28.11 21.52 -1.17
N SER A 379 27.00 21.12 -1.78
CA SER A 379 26.71 19.74 -2.13
C SER A 379 25.83 19.65 -3.37
N THR A 380 26.07 18.64 -4.20
CA THR A 380 25.16 18.20 -5.28
C THR A 380 24.25 17.06 -4.86
N ASP A 381 24.56 16.37 -3.77
CA ASP A 381 23.95 15.09 -3.41
C ASP A 381 23.10 15.20 -2.14
N SER A 382 23.29 16.25 -1.36
CA SER A 382 22.71 16.44 -0.04
C SER A 382 22.16 17.85 0.13
N GLY A 383 21.11 17.97 0.95
CA GLY A 383 20.50 19.24 1.29
C GLY A 383 20.01 19.26 2.73
N LEU A 384 19.83 20.47 3.26
CA LEU A 384 19.31 20.71 4.60
C LEU A 384 18.05 21.56 4.53
N PHE A 385 17.13 21.32 5.47
CA PHE A 385 15.98 22.15 5.70
C PHE A 385 15.89 22.61 7.16
N THR A 386 15.39 23.83 7.35
CA THR A 386 15.09 24.41 8.66
C THR A 386 13.60 24.45 8.92
N PHE A 387 13.24 24.41 10.21
CA PHE A 387 11.88 24.69 10.68
C PHE A 387 11.89 25.97 11.50
N PHE A 388 10.75 26.67 11.54
CA PHE A 388 10.47 27.88 12.35
C PHE A 388 11.29 29.13 11.98
N ASP A 389 12.61 29.01 11.86
CA ASP A 389 13.55 30.06 11.49
C ASP A 389 14.69 29.51 10.63
N GLY A 390 15.55 30.40 10.11
CA GLY A 390 16.63 30.05 9.18
C GLY A 390 17.90 29.48 9.81
N GLU A 391 18.00 29.45 11.14
CA GLU A 391 19.18 28.97 11.87
C GLU A 391 18.95 27.57 12.46
N ASN A 392 17.69 27.18 12.68
CA ASN A 392 17.35 25.89 13.23
C ASN A 392 17.36 24.78 12.17
N TRP A 393 18.52 24.19 11.91
CA TRP A 393 18.68 23.08 10.96
C TRP A 393 18.01 21.81 11.50
N GLU A 394 17.12 21.19 10.73
CA GLU A 394 16.28 20.08 11.21
C GLU A 394 16.41 18.83 10.37
N VAL A 395 16.21 18.92 9.04
CA VAL A 395 16.13 17.74 8.16
C VAL A 395 17.33 17.72 7.23
N LEU A 396 18.09 16.62 7.26
CA LEU A 396 19.14 16.30 6.30
C LEU A 396 18.59 15.27 5.31
N VAL A 397 18.66 15.59 4.02
CA VAL A 397 18.28 14.71 2.92
C VAL A 397 19.47 14.49 1.99
N LYS A 398 19.60 13.29 1.43
CA LYS A 398 20.55 13.01 0.35
C LYS A 398 19.97 12.10 -0.72
N VAL A 399 20.37 12.34 -1.95
CA VAL A 399 20.07 11.53 -3.14
C VAL A 399 21.39 11.04 -3.72
N LEU A 400 21.60 9.73 -3.76
CA LEU A 400 22.84 9.11 -4.21
C LEU A 400 22.64 8.33 -5.50
N ASN A 401 23.61 8.42 -6.41
CA ASN A 401 23.64 7.62 -7.63
C ASN A 401 24.07 6.18 -7.30
N GLY A 402 23.09 5.29 -7.13
CA GLY A 402 23.30 3.85 -6.94
C GLY A 402 23.16 3.03 -8.22
N CYS A 403 23.16 3.65 -9.40
CA CYS A 403 22.82 3.00 -10.66
C CYS A 403 23.72 1.79 -10.96
N GLU A 404 25.03 1.88 -10.69
CA GLU A 404 25.95 0.76 -10.91
C GLU A 404 25.77 -0.40 -9.90
N MET A 405 25.18 -0.12 -8.73
CA MET A 405 25.01 -1.09 -7.65
C MET A 405 23.74 -1.92 -7.85
N ASN A 406 22.61 -1.27 -8.13
CA ASN A 406 21.32 -1.95 -8.27
C ASN A 406 20.40 -1.35 -9.34
N GLY A 407 20.85 -0.38 -10.13
CA GLY A 407 20.02 0.28 -11.15
C GLY A 407 19.07 1.33 -10.61
N HIS A 408 19.28 1.81 -9.38
CA HIS A 408 18.43 2.82 -8.74
C HIS A 408 19.22 4.01 -8.18
N TRP A 409 18.58 5.18 -8.16
CA TRP A 409 18.89 6.28 -7.26
C TRP A 409 18.43 5.94 -5.85
N TRP A 410 19.24 6.30 -4.87
CA TRP A 410 18.97 6.04 -3.46
C TRP A 410 18.63 7.35 -2.76
N VAL A 411 17.67 7.31 -1.84
CA VAL A 411 17.32 8.45 -0.99
C VAL A 411 17.62 8.08 0.45
N PHE A 412 18.30 8.96 1.17
CA PHE A 412 18.42 8.87 2.62
C PHE A 412 17.96 10.18 3.25
N SER A 413 17.29 10.08 4.39
CA SER A 413 16.92 11.27 5.15
C SER A 413 16.95 11.01 6.64
N THR A 414 17.31 12.02 7.40
CA THR A 414 17.32 12.00 8.86
C THR A 414 16.93 13.37 9.38
N ALA A 415 16.49 13.46 10.63
CA ALA A 415 16.15 14.75 11.20
C ALA A 415 16.48 14.83 12.69
N ALA A 416 17.01 15.98 13.11
CA ALA A 416 17.35 16.28 14.49
C ALA A 416 16.14 16.87 15.26
N THR A 417 14.95 16.32 15.02
CA THR A 417 13.67 16.82 15.52
C THR A 417 12.71 15.68 15.89
N ASP A 418 11.77 15.95 16.80
CA ASP A 418 10.63 15.10 17.13
C ASP A 418 9.31 15.65 16.56
N VAL A 419 9.40 16.70 15.74
CA VAL A 419 8.29 17.31 15.02
C VAL A 419 7.85 16.43 13.85
N SER A 420 6.55 16.42 13.57
CA SER A 420 6.04 15.71 12.40
C SER A 420 6.36 16.47 11.13
N TYR A 421 6.85 15.76 10.12
CA TYR A 421 7.14 16.37 8.83
C TYR A 421 6.91 15.42 7.66
N GLU A 422 6.78 16.01 6.48
CA GLU A 422 6.68 15.34 5.19
C GLU A 422 7.56 16.07 4.20
N PHE A 423 8.35 15.34 3.40
CA PHE A 423 9.06 15.91 2.27
C PHE A 423 8.88 15.04 1.02
N SER A 424 8.90 15.68 -0.14
CA SER A 424 8.86 15.04 -1.45
C SER A 424 10.19 15.21 -2.16
N ILE A 425 10.58 14.20 -2.93
CA ILE A 425 11.65 14.28 -3.92
C ILE A 425 11.01 14.08 -5.28
N GLU A 426 11.05 15.10 -6.12
CA GLU A 426 10.57 15.06 -7.50
C GLU A 426 11.77 14.91 -8.44
N ALA A 427 11.79 13.85 -9.23
CA ALA A 427 12.80 13.63 -10.25
C ALA A 427 12.41 14.29 -11.58
N ALA A 428 13.40 14.67 -12.38
CA ALA A 428 13.23 15.07 -13.77
C ALA A 428 12.42 14.01 -14.51
N GLY A 429 11.31 14.40 -15.15
CA GLY A 429 10.30 13.48 -15.69
C GLY A 429 9.05 13.28 -14.84
N GLY A 430 8.93 13.98 -13.70
CA GLY A 430 7.71 14.06 -12.89
C GLY A 430 7.41 12.83 -12.03
N LEU A 431 8.41 11.96 -11.82
CA LEU A 431 8.36 10.96 -10.75
C LEU A 431 8.51 11.68 -9.41
N SER A 432 7.78 11.25 -8.39
CA SER A 432 7.96 11.80 -7.04
C SER A 432 7.82 10.71 -5.98
N LYS A 433 8.64 10.84 -4.93
CA LYS A 433 8.60 10.01 -3.72
C LYS A 433 8.31 10.89 -2.52
N VAL A 434 7.43 10.45 -1.64
CA VAL A 434 7.08 11.18 -0.43
C VAL A 434 7.52 10.41 0.81
N TYR A 435 8.24 11.09 1.69
CA TYR A 435 8.79 10.55 2.92
C TYR A 435 8.17 11.29 4.12
N ARG A 436 7.84 10.55 5.17
CA ARG A 436 7.06 11.06 6.31
C ARG A 436 7.68 10.65 7.63
N SER A 437 7.65 11.56 8.59
CA SER A 437 7.96 11.30 10.00
C SER A 437 6.80 11.75 10.87
N ALA A 438 6.31 10.82 11.71
CA ALA A 438 5.30 11.14 12.71
C ALA A 438 5.96 11.80 13.92
N GLY A 439 5.35 12.87 14.43
CA GLY A 439 5.89 13.60 15.58
C GLY A 439 5.66 12.88 16.93
N GLY A 440 6.30 13.40 17.97
CA GLY A 440 6.19 12.92 19.36
C GLY A 440 7.23 11.88 19.77
N SER A 441 8.21 11.59 18.91
CA SER A 441 9.38 10.78 19.21
C SER A 441 10.53 11.20 18.28
N PRO A 442 11.81 10.98 18.65
CA PRO A 442 12.92 11.33 17.78
C PRO A 442 12.77 10.72 16.38
N SER A 443 12.95 11.55 15.35
CA SER A 443 12.80 11.13 13.96
C SER A 443 13.70 9.95 13.63
N ARG A 444 13.19 8.98 12.89
CA ARG A 444 13.97 7.84 12.41
C ARG A 444 14.60 8.14 11.07
N ALA A 445 15.87 7.76 10.90
CA ALA A 445 16.51 7.82 9.61
C ALA A 445 15.81 6.86 8.63
N GLN A 446 15.64 7.31 7.39
CA GLN A 446 15.03 6.56 6.29
C GLN A 446 16.11 6.32 5.23
N ALA A 447 16.16 5.11 4.67
CA ALA A 447 16.98 4.78 3.52
C ALA A 447 16.16 3.98 2.51
N ASP A 448 15.97 4.57 1.34
CA ASP A 448 15.28 3.99 0.21
C ASP A 448 16.31 3.78 -0.91
N THR A 449 16.90 2.58 -0.96
CA THR A 449 17.86 2.20 -2.01
C THR A 449 17.16 1.76 -3.31
N GLY A 450 15.84 1.90 -3.40
CA GLY A 450 15.04 1.63 -4.59
C GLY A 450 14.22 2.84 -5.05
N ALA A 451 14.64 4.07 -4.69
CA ALA A 451 13.80 5.26 -4.78
C ALA A 451 13.37 5.59 -6.21
N PHE A 452 14.31 5.69 -7.15
CA PHE A 452 14.01 5.92 -8.58
C PHE A 452 14.86 5.01 -9.46
N ARG A 453 14.30 4.45 -10.53
CA ARG A 453 15.08 3.67 -11.48
C ARG A 453 15.91 4.58 -12.38
N CYS A 454 17.14 4.15 -12.65
CA CYS A 454 18.03 4.89 -13.55
C CYS A 454 17.59 4.84 -15.01
N GLU A 455 16.75 3.87 -15.40
CA GLU A 455 16.12 3.85 -16.73
C GLU A 455 15.09 4.96 -16.90
N ASP A 456 14.36 5.30 -15.82
CA ASP A 456 13.32 6.33 -15.82
C ASP A 456 13.89 7.73 -15.55
N VAL A 457 14.98 7.80 -14.77
CA VAL A 457 15.73 9.02 -14.45
C VAL A 457 17.21 8.78 -14.80
N PRO A 458 17.61 8.97 -16.08
CA PRO A 458 18.98 8.70 -16.50
C PRO A 458 20.00 9.55 -15.74
N ALA A 459 20.97 8.88 -15.14
CA ALA A 459 22.10 9.56 -14.52
C ALA A 459 23.02 10.20 -15.58
N PRO A 460 23.62 11.37 -15.30
CA PRO A 460 24.65 11.93 -16.16
C PRO A 460 25.82 10.93 -16.33
N GLU A 461 26.36 10.82 -17.54
CA GLU A 461 27.44 9.88 -17.88
C GLU A 461 28.76 10.12 -17.12
N SER A 462 28.88 11.29 -16.46
CA SER A 462 30.02 11.66 -15.62
C SER A 462 29.53 12.20 -14.27
N PRO A 463 30.10 11.76 -13.13
CA PRO A 463 29.85 12.39 -11.84
C PRO A 463 30.18 13.89 -11.90
N PRO A 464 29.47 14.75 -11.15
CA PRO A 464 29.90 16.13 -10.97
C PRO A 464 31.36 16.17 -10.47
N GLU A 465 32.08 17.22 -10.87
CA GLU A 465 33.46 17.43 -10.45
C GLU A 465 33.47 17.64 -8.93
N VAL A 466 33.90 16.63 -8.17
CA VAL A 466 33.99 16.68 -6.71
C VAL A 466 34.95 17.81 -6.35
N ALA A 467 34.47 18.82 -5.62
CA ALA A 467 35.33 19.89 -5.13
C ALA A 467 36.45 19.27 -4.27
N ASP A 468 37.70 19.66 -4.55
CA ASP A 468 38.87 19.15 -3.85
C ASP A 468 38.70 19.27 -2.33
N ILE A 469 39.01 18.17 -1.64
CA ILE A 469 39.00 17.98 -0.19
C ILE A 469 39.60 19.22 0.50
N LEU A 470 38.79 19.98 1.25
CA LEU A 470 39.33 20.85 2.29
C LEU A 470 39.91 19.95 3.39
N GLU A 471 41.18 20.20 3.70
CA GLU A 471 42.06 19.36 4.51
C GLU A 471 41.46 18.83 5.83
N VAL A 472 41.61 17.51 6.01
CA VAL A 472 41.91 16.76 7.24
C VAL A 472 41.50 17.41 8.59
N GLY A 473 40.39 16.92 9.15
CA GLY A 473 40.28 16.64 10.59
C GLY A 473 40.32 17.84 11.55
N ALA A 474 39.69 18.95 11.22
CA ALA A 474 39.43 20.00 12.19
C ALA A 474 38.13 19.72 12.96
N ALA A 475 38.11 20.04 14.25
CA ALA A 475 36.86 20.20 14.98
C ALA A 475 36.00 21.27 14.30
N HIS A 476 34.69 21.06 14.28
CA HIS A 476 33.74 22.12 13.91
C HIS A 476 33.50 22.97 15.16
N GLU A 477 34.00 24.19 15.15
CA GLU A 477 33.81 25.14 16.25
C GLU A 477 32.36 25.65 16.22
N LEU A 478 31.60 25.34 17.27
CA LEU A 478 30.27 25.89 17.54
C LEU A 478 30.37 26.94 18.65
N ARG A 479 29.36 27.78 18.78
CA ARG A 479 29.28 28.87 19.78
C ARG A 479 29.55 28.40 21.21
N HIS A 480 29.19 27.17 21.53
CA HIS A 480 29.24 26.62 22.89
C HIS A 480 30.06 25.33 23.01
N ALA A 481 30.61 24.79 21.91
CA ALA A 481 31.35 23.54 21.92
C ALA A 481 32.15 23.33 20.63
N ASP A 482 33.21 22.53 20.71
CA ASP A 482 33.91 22.00 19.55
C ASP A 482 33.44 20.57 19.26
N VAL A 483 33.09 20.28 18.00
CA VAL A 483 32.55 18.97 17.61
C VAL A 483 33.52 18.24 16.70
N THR A 484 33.83 16.99 17.04
CA THR A 484 34.56 16.07 16.15
C THR A 484 33.76 14.81 15.93
N ALA A 485 33.88 14.22 14.73
CA ALA A 485 33.23 12.97 14.40
C ALA A 485 34.20 11.97 13.76
N SER A 486 33.94 10.68 13.98
CA SER A 486 34.65 9.57 13.37
C SER A 486 33.68 8.50 12.90
N PHE A 487 34.06 7.67 11.93
CA PHE A 487 33.26 6.56 11.43
C PHE A 487 34.09 5.29 11.32
N ILE A 488 33.43 4.14 11.43
CA ILE A 488 34.06 2.83 11.41
C ILE A 488 33.77 2.19 10.06
N LEU A 489 34.83 1.95 9.28
CA LEU A 489 34.75 1.23 8.01
C LEU A 489 35.57 -0.04 8.09
N GLN A 490 34.92 -1.19 7.92
CA GLN A 490 35.56 -2.51 7.97
C GLN A 490 36.36 -2.74 9.28
N GLY A 491 35.82 -2.26 10.41
CA GLY A 491 36.44 -2.36 11.72
C GLY A 491 37.59 -1.38 11.97
N VAL A 492 37.84 -0.44 11.07
CA VAL A 492 38.86 0.63 11.24
C VAL A 492 38.18 1.97 11.41
N GLU A 493 38.47 2.64 12.52
CA GLU A 493 37.99 4.00 12.79
C GLU A 493 38.76 5.03 11.94
N ARG A 494 38.02 5.97 11.35
CA ARG A 494 38.49 7.03 10.47
C ARG A 494 37.85 8.35 10.89
N THR A 495 38.58 9.45 10.77
CA THR A 495 38.06 10.78 11.07
C THR A 495 37.09 11.24 9.98
N ALA A 496 35.93 11.76 10.37
CA ALA A 496 35.00 12.42 9.46
C ALA A 496 35.46 13.86 9.20
N SER A 497 35.10 14.42 8.05
CA SER A 497 35.46 15.80 7.68
C SER A 497 34.30 16.73 7.98
N ALA A 498 34.55 17.79 8.76
CA ALA A 498 33.58 18.84 9.01
C ALA A 498 33.30 19.63 7.72
N VAL A 499 32.03 19.93 7.46
CA VAL A 499 31.61 20.79 6.35
C VAL A 499 31.77 22.25 6.79
N SER A 500 32.46 23.07 6.01
CA SER A 500 32.51 24.51 6.24
C SER A 500 31.36 25.20 5.48
N SER A 501 30.52 25.95 6.20
CA SER A 501 29.38 26.67 5.63
C SER A 501 29.71 28.06 5.07
N GLY A 502 30.95 28.54 5.24
CA GLY A 502 31.27 29.96 5.03
C GLY A 502 30.38 30.86 5.88
N ASP A 503 29.77 31.88 5.27
CA ASP A 503 28.88 32.87 5.93
C ASP A 503 27.52 32.29 6.41
N TYR A 504 27.22 31.02 6.11
CA TYR A 504 25.94 30.36 6.41
C TYR A 504 26.05 29.36 7.56
N GLN A 505 26.97 29.55 8.51
CA GLN A 505 27.07 28.68 9.69
C GLN A 505 25.90 28.95 10.64
N ALA A 506 25.17 27.89 11.00
CA ALA A 506 24.39 27.88 12.22
C ALA A 506 25.37 27.76 13.39
N ASP A 507 25.36 28.76 14.27
CA ASP A 507 26.29 28.86 15.41
C ASP A 507 26.20 27.67 16.39
N ASP A 508 25.15 26.87 16.32
CA ASP A 508 24.87 25.73 17.21
C ASP A 508 24.86 24.37 16.50
N SER A 509 25.15 24.32 15.19
CA SER A 509 24.98 23.12 14.38
C SER A 509 26.18 22.83 13.48
N GLY A 510 26.56 21.56 13.40
CA GLY A 510 27.69 21.08 12.58
C GLY A 510 27.29 19.94 11.64
N LEU A 511 27.91 19.91 10.46
CA LEU A 511 27.75 18.86 9.46
C LEU A 511 29.05 18.11 9.21
N PHE A 512 28.96 16.80 8.98
CA PHE A 512 30.11 15.94 8.71
C PHE A 512 29.91 15.03 7.49
N THR A 513 31.01 14.78 6.78
CA THR A 513 31.11 13.88 5.62
C THR A 513 32.12 12.76 5.89
N PHE A 514 31.95 11.60 5.26
CA PHE A 514 32.86 10.45 5.46
C PHE A 514 33.78 10.19 4.27
N PHE A 515 33.21 10.15 3.07
CA PHE A 515 33.90 9.72 1.85
C PHE A 515 33.98 10.80 0.78
N ASP A 516 32.89 11.55 0.64
CA ASP A 516 32.71 12.55 -0.39
C ASP A 516 32.17 13.83 0.25
N SER A 517 32.75 14.98 -0.11
CA SER A 517 32.33 16.30 0.36
C SER A 517 30.90 16.67 -0.05
N SER A 518 30.38 16.11 -1.16
CA SER A 518 28.98 16.30 -1.57
C SER A 518 28.02 15.45 -0.74
N ASN A 519 28.49 14.40 -0.05
CA ASN A 519 27.61 13.50 0.69
C ASN A 519 27.68 13.80 2.20
N TRP A 520 26.72 14.57 2.68
CA TRP A 520 26.58 14.92 4.09
C TRP A 520 25.96 13.75 4.86
N GLU A 521 26.66 13.29 5.90
CA GLU A 521 26.36 12.03 6.59
C GLU A 521 25.78 12.24 7.99
N VAL A 522 26.26 13.25 8.72
CA VAL A 522 25.86 13.48 10.13
C VAL A 522 25.60 14.96 10.35
N LEU A 523 24.42 15.27 10.90
CA LEU A 523 24.04 16.57 11.46
C LEU A 523 24.11 16.50 12.98
N VAL A 524 24.81 17.44 13.60
CA VAL A 524 24.93 17.58 15.06
C VAL A 524 24.41 18.96 15.46
N LYS A 525 23.61 19.03 16.53
CA LYS A 525 23.15 20.29 17.14
C LYS A 525 23.52 20.32 18.61
N VAL A 526 24.01 21.45 19.09
CA VAL A 526 24.35 21.71 20.49
C VAL A 526 23.57 22.94 20.96
N LEU A 527 22.40 22.71 21.57
CA LEU A 527 21.46 23.77 21.94
C LEU A 527 21.64 24.20 23.40
N HIS A 528 21.47 25.50 23.65
CA HIS A 528 21.52 26.08 25.00
C HIS A 528 20.15 25.98 25.71
N GLY A 529 19.85 24.82 26.28
CA GLY A 529 18.59 24.52 26.99
C GLY A 529 18.52 24.97 28.45
N CYS A 530 19.46 25.82 28.91
CA CYS A 530 19.59 26.17 30.32
C CYS A 530 18.32 26.80 30.93
N GLU A 531 17.59 27.61 30.16
CA GLU A 531 16.36 28.24 30.63
C GLU A 531 15.18 27.25 30.75
N ILE A 532 15.28 26.08 30.10
CA ILE A 532 14.21 25.07 30.06
C ILE A 532 14.41 24.04 31.17
N ASN A 533 15.60 23.44 31.25
CA ASN A 533 15.88 22.38 32.22
C ASN A 533 17.27 22.46 32.87
N GLY A 534 18.03 23.54 32.64
CA GLY A 534 19.35 23.73 33.23
C GLY A 534 20.49 22.96 32.54
N HIS A 535 20.28 22.46 31.31
CA HIS A 535 21.28 21.70 30.57
C HIS A 535 21.47 22.18 29.14
N TYR A 536 22.68 21.95 28.60
CA TYR A 536 22.92 21.91 27.15
C TYR A 536 22.36 20.62 26.58
N TRP A 537 21.81 20.71 25.36
CA TRP A 537 21.19 19.57 24.67
C TRP A 537 22.03 19.20 23.46
N VAL A 538 22.23 17.90 23.24
CA VAL A 538 22.92 17.37 22.07
C VAL A 538 21.95 16.54 21.24
N LEU A 539 21.81 16.89 19.96
CA LEU A 539 21.00 16.15 19.01
C LEU A 539 21.90 15.68 17.85
N ILE A 540 21.81 14.40 17.49
CA ILE A 540 22.61 13.80 16.42
C ILE A 540 21.68 13.06 15.46
N ALA A 541 21.67 13.49 14.20
CA ALA A 541 20.89 12.89 13.13
C ALA A 541 21.83 12.34 12.05
N SER A 542 21.75 11.04 11.80
CA SER A 542 22.69 10.33 10.93
C SER A 542 21.97 9.77 9.69
N ALA A 543 22.47 10.11 8.50
CA ALA A 543 21.98 9.64 7.20
C ALA A 543 22.84 8.47 6.66
N THR A 544 23.49 7.73 7.55
CA THR A 544 24.45 6.66 7.26
C THR A 544 24.12 5.40 8.06
N ASP A 545 24.46 4.24 7.52
CA ASP A 545 24.36 2.95 8.21
C ASP A 545 25.69 2.49 8.83
N LEU A 546 26.75 3.29 8.69
CA LEU A 546 28.03 3.03 9.34
C LEU A 546 28.00 3.44 10.81
N ALA A 547 28.61 2.59 11.65
CA ALA A 547 28.88 2.98 13.03
C ALA A 547 29.79 4.21 13.06
N HIS A 548 29.48 5.15 13.93
CA HIS A 548 30.22 6.40 14.06
C HIS A 548 30.18 6.92 15.49
N ARG A 549 31.09 7.86 15.77
CA ARG A 549 31.20 8.52 17.07
C ARG A 549 31.18 10.02 16.88
N VAL A 550 30.56 10.71 17.82
CA VAL A 550 30.56 12.18 17.90
C VAL A 550 31.05 12.56 19.29
N LEU A 551 32.11 13.35 19.32
CA LEU A 551 32.67 13.95 20.53
C LEU A 551 32.30 15.43 20.55
N ILE A 552 31.67 15.85 21.64
CA ILE A 552 31.37 17.25 21.94
C ILE A 552 32.33 17.68 23.06
N ASP A 553 33.17 18.67 22.78
CA ASP A 553 34.10 19.29 23.73
C ASP A 553 33.56 20.67 24.14
N PHE A 554 33.22 20.83 25.42
CA PHE A 554 32.73 22.07 26.03
C PHE A 554 33.87 22.81 26.78
N GLU A 555 35.11 22.66 26.35
CA GLU A 555 36.35 23.15 26.98
C GLU A 555 36.73 22.41 28.29
N ASP A 556 35.89 22.50 29.33
CA ASP A 556 36.16 21.88 30.64
C ASP A 556 35.43 20.53 30.84
N ALA A 557 34.62 20.11 29.86
CA ALA A 557 33.87 18.85 29.88
C ALA A 557 33.71 18.27 28.47
N GLU A 558 33.64 16.94 28.38
CA GLU A 558 33.45 16.23 27.11
C GLU A 558 32.25 15.27 27.19
N ALA A 559 31.51 15.14 26.09
CA ALA A 559 30.47 14.13 25.91
C ALA A 559 30.75 13.30 24.64
N LEU A 560 30.86 11.97 24.78
CA LEU A 560 31.10 11.05 23.68
C LEU A 560 29.85 10.21 23.40
N TYR A 561 29.34 10.34 22.18
CA TYR A 561 28.22 9.56 21.67
C TYR A 561 28.72 8.51 20.69
N ALA A 562 28.35 7.25 20.92
CA ALA A 562 28.62 6.14 20.01
C ALA A 562 27.32 5.68 19.37
N ILE A 563 27.28 5.66 18.05
CA ILE A 563 26.14 5.24 17.25
C ILE A 563 26.55 3.93 16.57
N ASP A 564 25.79 2.87 16.85
CA ASP A 564 26.01 1.53 16.31
C ASP A 564 25.70 1.46 14.80
N GLU A 565 26.13 0.39 14.14
CA GLU A 565 25.81 0.14 12.72
C GLU A 565 24.29 0.01 12.50
N GLY A 566 23.83 0.51 11.35
CA GLY A 566 22.44 0.51 10.94
C GLY A 566 21.71 1.84 11.18
N LEU A 567 20.49 1.94 10.65
CA LEU A 567 19.67 3.15 10.73
C LEU A 567 18.78 3.14 11.98
N GLY A 568 18.95 4.15 12.82
CA GLY A 568 18.23 4.33 14.08
C GLY A 568 17.40 5.63 14.14
N PRO A 569 16.69 5.86 15.26
CA PRO A 569 16.23 7.19 15.60
C PRO A 569 17.41 8.15 15.78
N ALA A 570 17.19 9.43 15.51
CA ALA A 570 18.11 10.48 15.92
C ALA A 570 18.33 10.41 17.44
N LEU A 571 19.56 10.67 17.86
CA LEU A 571 19.89 10.78 19.28
C LEU A 571 19.46 12.15 19.77
N MET A 572 18.80 12.20 20.93
CA MET A 572 18.42 13.42 21.62
C MET A 572 18.76 13.30 23.09
N ASP A 573 19.81 13.99 23.53
CA ASP A 573 20.22 14.09 24.91
C ASP A 573 19.97 15.50 25.42
N THR A 574 18.83 15.71 26.09
CA THR A 574 18.47 17.01 26.66
C THR A 574 19.14 17.26 28.03
N THR A 575 20.11 16.44 28.41
CA THR A 575 20.81 16.49 29.69
C THR A 575 22.33 16.39 29.54
N ALA A 576 22.85 16.63 28.33
CA ALA A 576 24.22 16.36 27.93
C ALA A 576 25.26 16.99 28.87
N LEU A 577 25.04 18.25 29.27
CA LEU A 577 25.90 18.96 30.20
C LEU A 577 25.09 19.93 31.06
N SER A 578 25.37 19.98 32.37
CA SER A 578 24.74 20.96 33.27
C SER A 578 25.29 22.36 33.02
N CYS A 579 24.41 23.36 32.96
CA CYS A 579 24.80 24.76 32.80
C CYS A 579 25.45 25.33 34.06
N GLU A 580 25.34 24.67 35.21
CA GLU A 580 26.05 25.08 36.44
C GLU A 580 27.55 24.70 36.43
N ALA A 581 27.99 23.94 35.42
CA ALA A 581 29.40 23.61 35.23
C ALA A 581 30.23 24.80 34.70
N PHE A 582 29.59 25.92 34.31
CA PHE A 582 30.22 27.09 33.68
C PHE A 582 29.70 28.42 34.25
#